data_AF-A0A258KV39-F1
#
_entry.id   AF-A0A258KV39-F1
#
_cell.length_a   1.000
_cell.length_b   1.000
_cell.length_c   1.000
_cell.angle_alpha   90.00
_cell.angle_beta   90.00
_cell.angle_gamma   90.00
#
_symmetry.space_group_name_H-M   'P 1'
#
loop_
_entity.id
_entity.type
_entity.pdbx_description
1 polymer ?
#
loop_
_entity_poly.entity_id
_entity_poly.type
_entity_poly.pdbx_seq_one_letter_code
_entity_poly.pdbx_strand_id
1 'polypeptide(L)'
;MNRESPMDSEDDGAAFQQLLGSFGAHANPAKRARAERLATMKPTDKRRRRGQARLRQFNVRVTQETQVLATKLCEAEGWSQADMVEAAIVALAKAKGIKGDG
;
A
#
# COMPACT_ATOMS: atom_id res chain seq x y z
N MET A 1 -67.60 -18.73 3.82
CA MET A 1 -66.40 -18.50 3.00
C MET A 1 -65.85 -17.12 3.36
N ASN A 2 -64.86 -17.05 4.26
CA ASN A 2 -64.08 -15.84 4.50
C ASN A 2 -62.61 -16.22 4.33
N ARG A 3 -61.96 -15.64 3.32
CA ARG A 3 -60.51 -15.69 3.14
C ARG A 3 -59.95 -14.41 3.75
N GLU A 4 -59.32 -14.53 4.90
CA GLU A 4 -58.50 -13.45 5.46
C GLU A 4 -57.16 -13.45 4.73
N SER A 5 -56.81 -12.32 4.11
CA SER A 5 -55.48 -12.07 3.57
C SER A 5 -54.57 -11.65 4.74
N PRO A 6 -53.36 -12.23 4.90
CA PRO A 6 -52.41 -11.72 5.88
C PRO A 6 -51.71 -10.50 5.27
N MET A 7 -52.09 -9.31 5.71
CA MET A 7 -51.31 -8.08 5.53
C MET A 7 -50.42 -7.91 6.76
N ASP A 8 -49.26 -8.58 6.76
CA ASP A 8 -48.12 -8.25 7.63
C ASP A 8 -47.03 -7.68 6.73
N SER A 9 -47.08 -6.36 6.50
CA SER A 9 -46.16 -5.63 5.62
C SER A 9 -45.20 -4.70 6.36
N GLU A 10 -45.14 -4.77 7.69
CA GLU A 10 -44.25 -3.91 8.50
C GLU A 10 -42.91 -4.60 8.86
N ASP A 11 -42.87 -5.94 8.88
CA ASP A 11 -41.67 -6.70 9.29
C ASP A 11 -40.61 -6.82 8.18
N ASP A 12 -41.06 -6.88 6.91
CA ASP A 12 -40.18 -6.92 5.73
C ASP A 12 -39.39 -5.61 5.56
N GLY A 13 -39.97 -4.48 5.95
CA GLY A 13 -39.32 -3.17 5.86
C GLY A 13 -38.13 -3.03 6.83
N ALA A 14 -38.26 -3.58 8.04
CA ALA A 14 -37.21 -3.56 9.05
C ALA A 14 -36.07 -4.53 8.69
N ALA A 15 -36.40 -5.73 8.18
CA ALA A 15 -35.42 -6.70 7.68
C ALA A 15 -34.65 -6.15 6.47
N PHE A 16 -35.32 -5.46 5.55
CA PHE A 16 -34.68 -4.84 4.39
C PHE A 16 -33.76 -3.66 4.78
N GLN A 17 -34.14 -2.86 5.77
CA GLN A 17 -33.29 -1.79 6.30
C GLN A 17 -32.04 -2.32 7.02
N GLN A 18 -32.15 -3.42 7.76
CA GLN A 18 -30.99 -4.12 8.34
C GLN A 18 -30.06 -4.69 7.26
N LEU A 19 -30.62 -5.26 6.21
CA LEU A 19 -29.85 -5.80 5.08
C LEU A 19 -29.08 -4.68 4.36
N LEU A 20 -29.73 -3.54 4.09
CA LEU A 20 -29.09 -2.36 3.50
C LEU A 20 -28.03 -1.71 4.41
N GLY A 21 -28.28 -1.65 5.72
CA GLY A 21 -27.31 -1.16 6.71
C GLY A 21 -26.04 -2.01 6.79
N SER A 22 -26.16 -3.31 6.49
CA SER A 22 -25.03 -4.23 6.38
C SER A 22 -24.31 -4.17 5.02
N PHE A 23 -24.97 -3.62 3.99
CA PHE A 23 -24.48 -3.51 2.62
C PHE A 23 -23.41 -2.42 2.50
N GLY A 24 -22.19 -2.74 2.91
CA GLY A 24 -21.06 -1.82 2.92
C GLY A 24 -20.31 -1.76 4.25
N ALA A 25 -20.86 -2.35 5.32
CA ALA A 25 -20.23 -2.40 6.64
C ALA A 25 -18.85 -3.10 6.62
N HIS A 26 -18.64 -4.01 5.67
CA HIS A 26 -17.36 -4.69 5.43
C HIS A 26 -16.65 -4.24 4.15
N ALA A 27 -17.24 -3.30 3.40
CA ALA A 27 -16.56 -2.72 2.25
C ALA A 27 -15.43 -1.83 2.79
N ASN A 28 -14.19 -2.13 2.39
CA ASN A 28 -13.06 -1.25 2.63
C ASN A 28 -12.83 -0.41 1.36
N PRO A 29 -13.51 0.74 1.21
CA PRO A 29 -13.44 1.56 -0.01
C PRO A 29 -12.01 2.02 -0.29
N ALA A 30 -11.19 2.26 0.74
CA ALA A 30 -9.79 2.62 0.58
C ALA A 30 -8.97 1.49 -0.06
N LYS A 31 -9.22 0.23 0.34
CA LYS A 31 -8.58 -0.95 -0.27
C LYS A 31 -9.01 -1.13 -1.73
N ARG A 32 -10.29 -0.92 -2.02
CA ARG A 32 -10.85 -1.02 -3.38
C ARG A 32 -10.29 0.07 -4.31
N ALA A 33 -10.33 1.33 -3.89
CA ALA A 33 -9.79 2.45 -4.66
C ALA A 33 -8.28 2.28 -4.94
N ARG A 34 -7.52 1.74 -3.99
CA ARG A 34 -6.10 1.42 -4.19
C ARG A 34 -5.90 0.31 -5.22
N ALA A 35 -6.72 -0.73 -5.21
CA ALA A 35 -6.66 -1.82 -6.17
C ALA A 35 -6.99 -1.34 -7.60
N GLU A 36 -8.03 -0.51 -7.74
CA GLU A 36 -8.40 0.12 -9.00
C GLU A 36 -7.27 1.00 -9.55
N ARG A 37 -6.63 1.81 -8.70
CA ARG A 37 -5.47 2.64 -9.09
C ARG A 37 -4.26 1.79 -9.53
N LEU A 38 -4.05 0.62 -8.94
CA LEU A 38 -2.96 -0.28 -9.31
C LEU A 38 -3.27 -1.09 -10.58
N ALA A 39 -4.55 -1.33 -10.87
CA ALA A 39 -5.00 -2.01 -12.08
C ALA A 39 -4.86 -1.12 -13.32
N THR A 40 -5.01 0.20 -13.17
CA THR A 40 -4.80 1.17 -14.26
C THR A 40 -3.33 1.50 -14.55
N MET A 41 -2.40 1.09 -13.68
CA MET A 41 -0.96 1.26 -13.88
C MET A 41 -0.40 0.20 -14.85
N LYS A 42 0.53 0.61 -15.72
CA LYS A 42 1.22 -0.30 -16.64
C LYS A 42 1.90 -1.43 -15.84
N PRO A 43 1.96 -2.67 -16.37
CA PRO A 43 2.62 -3.77 -15.66
C PRO A 43 4.09 -3.52 -15.31
N THR A 44 4.76 -2.68 -16.08
CA THR A 44 6.16 -2.26 -15.91
C THR A 44 6.35 -1.06 -14.98
N ASP A 45 5.27 -0.45 -14.48
CA ASP A 45 5.35 0.68 -13.57
C ASP A 45 5.93 0.23 -12.23
N LYS A 46 7.10 0.77 -11.85
CA LYS A 46 7.79 0.46 -10.60
C LYS A 46 6.91 0.76 -9.37
N ARG A 47 5.93 1.67 -9.48
CA ARG A 47 4.94 1.97 -8.42
C ARG A 47 3.96 0.84 -8.17
N ARG A 48 3.83 -0.12 -9.10
CA ARG A 48 2.98 -1.30 -9.00
C ARG A 48 3.62 -2.41 -8.16
N ARG A 49 4.95 -2.52 -8.14
CA ARG A 49 5.69 -3.49 -7.32
C ARG A 49 5.85 -2.97 -5.90
N ARG A 50 5.14 -3.57 -4.95
CA ARG A 50 5.47 -3.44 -3.54
C ARG A 50 6.74 -4.25 -3.29
N GLY A 51 7.86 -3.56 -3.06
CA GLY A 51 9.03 -4.18 -2.44
C GLY A 51 8.70 -4.69 -1.04
N GLN A 52 9.63 -5.40 -0.42
CA GLN A 52 9.51 -5.84 0.97
C GLN A 52 9.22 -4.64 1.88
N ALA A 53 8.40 -4.82 2.91
CA ALA A 53 8.06 -3.72 3.82
C ALA A 53 9.31 -3.31 4.61
N ARG A 54 9.74 -2.05 4.45
CA ARG A 54 10.80 -1.45 5.26
C ARG A 54 10.23 -1.08 6.64
N LEU A 55 10.51 -1.90 7.64
CA LEU A 55 9.95 -1.76 8.99
C LEU A 55 10.77 -0.83 9.90
N ARG A 56 12.03 -0.54 9.54
CA ARG A 56 12.95 0.27 10.33
C ARG A 56 13.32 1.55 9.58
N GLN A 57 13.45 2.65 10.30
CA GLN A 57 13.89 3.93 9.75
C GLN A 57 15.41 4.09 9.87
N PHE A 58 16.01 4.70 8.86
CA PHE A 58 17.43 5.06 8.84
C PHE A 58 17.54 6.58 8.64
N ASN A 59 17.81 7.31 9.72
CA ASN A 59 17.85 8.77 9.73
C ASN A 59 19.30 9.25 9.90
N VAL A 60 19.78 10.10 8.98
CA VAL A 60 21.15 10.63 9.00
C VAL A 60 21.14 12.11 8.63
N ARG A 61 22.00 12.90 9.29
CA ARG A 61 22.28 14.29 8.91
C ARG A 61 23.43 14.29 7.90
N VAL A 62 23.25 14.97 6.78
CA VAL A 62 24.24 15.11 5.72
C VAL A 62 24.37 16.58 5.31
N THR A 63 25.46 16.94 4.63
CA THR A 63 25.60 18.28 4.05
C THR A 63 24.64 18.45 2.87
N GLN A 64 24.33 19.70 2.53
CA GLN A 64 23.48 20.02 1.38
C GLN A 64 24.08 19.50 0.07
N GLU A 65 25.40 19.60 -0.10
CA GLU A 65 26.10 19.10 -1.29
C GLU A 65 25.90 17.60 -1.48
N THR A 66 26.03 16.81 -0.42
CA THR A 66 25.81 15.36 -0.46
C THR A 66 24.36 15.03 -0.79
N GLN A 67 23.40 15.79 -0.26
CA GLN A 67 21.98 15.60 -0.58
C GLN A 67 21.71 15.84 -2.08
N VAL A 68 22.28 16.90 -2.66
CA VAL A 68 22.11 17.21 -4.09
C VAL A 68 22.68 16.10 -4.98
N LEU A 69 23.85 15.58 -4.63
CA LEU A 69 24.47 14.46 -5.36
C LEU A 69 23.61 13.19 -5.26
N ALA A 70 23.10 12.87 -4.07
CA ALA A 70 22.23 11.72 -3.86
C ALA A 70 20.96 11.80 -4.74
N THR A 71 20.33 12.98 -4.83
CA THR A 71 19.16 13.19 -5.70
C THR A 71 19.50 12.96 -7.18
N LYS A 72 20.59 13.55 -7.67
CA LYS A 72 21.03 13.39 -9.06
C LYS A 72 21.32 11.93 -9.42
N LEU A 73 21.95 11.18 -8.51
CA LEU A 73 22.21 9.75 -8.69
C LEU A 73 20.90 8.94 -8.74
N CYS A 74 19.94 9.24 -7.86
CA CYS A 74 18.65 8.58 -7.86
C CYS A 74 17.87 8.82 -9.17
N GLU A 75 17.95 10.03 -9.72
CA GLU A 75 17.34 10.38 -11.01
C GLU A 75 17.98 9.63 -12.17
N ALA A 76 19.32 9.58 -12.23
CA ALA A 76 20.06 8.91 -13.30
C ALA A 76 19.79 7.40 -13.34
N GLU A 77 19.79 6.73 -12.18
CA GLU A 77 19.60 5.27 -12.08
C GLU A 77 18.12 4.87 -11.96
N GLY A 78 17.23 5.84 -11.76
CA GLY A 78 15.81 5.62 -11.48
C GLY A 78 15.59 4.78 -10.21
N TRP A 79 16.42 5.00 -9.19
CA TRP A 79 16.37 4.35 -7.88
C TRP A 79 15.69 5.26 -6.86
N SER A 80 15.07 4.69 -5.83
CA SER A 80 14.76 5.47 -4.64
C SER A 80 16.02 5.64 -3.80
N GLN A 81 16.11 6.74 -3.05
CA GLN A 81 17.25 6.99 -2.16
C GLN A 81 17.45 5.86 -1.14
N ALA A 82 16.36 5.24 -0.69
CA ALA A 82 16.42 4.09 0.21
C ALA A 82 16.99 2.83 -0.47
N ASP A 83 16.65 2.57 -1.75
CA ASP A 83 17.25 1.46 -2.51
C ASP A 83 18.75 1.68 -2.69
N MET A 84 19.14 2.92 -3.00
CA MET A 84 20.55 3.31 -3.14
C MET A 84 21.32 3.10 -1.84
N VAL A 85 20.77 3.51 -0.70
CA VAL A 85 21.43 3.36 0.60
C VAL A 85 21.56 1.89 0.99
N GLU A 86 20.50 1.08 0.84
CA GLU A 86 20.57 -0.35 1.15
C GLU A 86 21.61 -1.06 0.27
N ALA A 87 21.61 -0.79 -1.04
CA ALA A 87 22.60 -1.35 -1.97
C ALA A 87 24.04 -0.93 -1.61
N ALA A 88 24.26 0.34 -1.28
CA ALA A 88 25.56 0.85 -0.88
C ALA A 88 26.08 0.20 0.41
N ILE A 89 25.21 0.03 1.42
CA ILE A 89 25.56 -0.64 2.69
C ILE A 89 25.93 -2.11 2.43
N VAL A 90 25.16 -2.83 1.63
CA VAL A 90 25.44 -4.24 1.29
C VAL A 90 26.76 -4.37 0.52
N ALA A 91 27.00 -3.50 -0.46
CA ALA A 91 28.23 -3.49 -1.24
C ALA A 91 29.45 -3.20 -0.33
N LEU A 92 29.33 -2.23 0.57
CA LEU A 92 30.38 -1.89 1.53
C LEU A 92 30.64 -3.02 2.53
N ALA A 93 29.60 -3.64 3.07
CA ALA A 93 29.72 -4.78 3.99
C ALA A 93 30.45 -5.95 3.31
N LYS A 94 30.08 -6.28 2.07
CA LYS A 94 30.76 -7.31 1.27
C LYS A 94 32.24 -6.98 1.04
N ALA A 95 32.54 -5.73 0.68
CA ALA A 95 33.92 -5.27 0.48
C ALA A 95 34.75 -5.32 1.77
N LYS A 96 34.11 -5.20 2.94
CA LYS A 96 34.75 -5.27 4.26
C LYS A 96 34.68 -6.65 4.92
N GLY A 97 34.03 -7.64 4.30
CA GLY A 97 33.84 -8.97 4.88
C GLY A 97 32.89 -9.01 6.09
N ILE A 98 32.05 -7.98 6.26
CA ILE A 98 31.06 -7.92 7.34
C ILE A 98 29.80 -8.69 6.91
N LYS A 99 29.35 -9.62 7.75
CA LYS A 99 28.08 -10.34 7.55
C LYS A 99 26.99 -9.68 8.38
N GLY A 100 25.78 -9.58 7.82
CA GLY A 100 24.61 -9.13 8.57
C GLY A 100 24.04 -10.25 9.41
N ASP A 101 23.88 -10.01 10.71
CA ASP A 101 23.13 -10.88 11.61
C ASP A 101 21.65 -10.49 11.47
N GLY A 102 20.96 -11.15 10.54
CA GLY A 102 19.55 -10.87 10.22
C GLY A 102 18.60 -11.21 11.35
#